data_AF-A0A9E4B4U9-F1
#
_entry.id   AF-A0A9E4B4U9-F1
#
_cell.length_a   1.000
_cell.length_b   1.000
_cell.length_c   1.000
_cell.angle_alpha   90.00
_cell.angle_beta   90.00
_cell.angle_gamma   90.00
#
_symmetry.space_group_name_H-M   'P 1'
#
loop_
_entity.id
_entity.type
_entity.pdbx_description
1 polymer ?
#
loop_
_entity_poly.entity_id
_entity_poly.type
_entity_poly.pdbx_seq_one_letter_code
_entity_poly.pdbx_strand_id
1 'polypeptide(L)' 'MYLIGMAQEVFPSYRALQRGPRSREVQEERRSCFVAITRARETLTLTRARKYNGYSKKASQFLAEMGLE' A
#
# COMPACT_ATOMS: atom_id res chain seq x y z
N MET A 1 -8.35 -12.76 -1.16
CA MET A 1 -8.54 -11.29 -1.03
C MET A 1 -7.58 -10.61 -1.98
N TYR A 2 -8.01 -9.55 -2.67
CA TYR A 2 -7.18 -8.84 -3.64
C TYR A 2 -6.86 -7.44 -3.11
N LEU A 3 -5.59 -7.16 -2.83
CA LEU A 3 -5.10 -5.80 -2.61
C LEU A 3 -4.51 -5.29 -3.92
N ILE A 4 -5.17 -4.29 -4.48
CA ILE A 4 -4.74 -3.65 -5.72
C ILE A 4 -4.17 -2.27 -5.41
N GLY A 5 -3.21 -1.83 -6.22
CA GLY A 5 -2.67 -0.48 -6.10
C GLY A 5 -1.61 -0.30 -5.02
N MET A 6 -0.81 -1.34 -4.75
CA MET A 6 0.33 -1.28 -3.82
C MET A 6 1.52 -0.48 -4.41
N ALA A 7 1.27 0.77 -4.80
CA ALA A 7 2.24 1.69 -5.37
C ALA A 7 2.32 2.97 -4.54
N GLN A 8 3.50 3.58 -4.50
CA GLN A 8 3.74 4.83 -3.80
C GLN A 8 2.84 5.93 -4.36
N GLU A 9 2.26 6.76 -3.48
CA GLU A 9 1.25 7.81 -3.79
C GLU A 9 -0.16 7.31 -4.10
N VAL A 10 -0.33 6.01 -4.41
CA VAL A 10 -1.64 5.34 -4.53
C VAL A 10 -2.03 4.72 -3.19
N PHE A 11 -1.08 4.01 -2.56
CA PHE A 11 -1.25 3.40 -1.25
C PHE A 11 0.12 3.31 -0.55
N PRO A 12 0.40 4.07 0.52
CA PRO A 12 -0.45 5.09 1.14
C PRO A 12 -0.74 6.26 0.20
N SER A 13 -1.94 6.82 0.30
CA SER A 13 -2.41 7.91 -0.54
C SER A 13 -1.49 9.12 -0.43
N TYR A 14 -1.26 9.85 -1.54
CA TYR A 14 -0.41 11.05 -1.56
C TYR A 14 -0.73 12.06 -0.44
N ARG A 15 -2.01 12.22 -0.09
CA ARG A 15 -2.47 13.09 1.01
C ARG A 15 -1.93 12.65 2.37
N ALA A 16 -1.97 11.35 2.64
CA ALA A 16 -1.46 10.77 3.88
C ALA A 16 0.06 10.92 3.95
N LEU A 17 0.75 10.74 2.81
CA LEU A 17 2.20 10.95 2.70
C LEU A 17 2.60 12.42 2.98
N GLN A 18 1.80 13.38 2.48
CA GLN A 18 2.04 14.81 2.69
C GLN A 18 1.93 15.22 4.16
N ARG A 19 1.03 14.58 4.94
CA ARG A 19 0.97 14.80 6.39
C ARG A 19 2.15 14.18 7.14
N GLY A 20 2.98 13.38 6.48
CA GLY A 20 4.20 12.79 7.03
C GLY A 20 4.07 11.29 7.32
N PRO A 21 5.19 10.54 7.31
CA PRO A 21 5.20 9.07 7.37
C PRO A 21 4.65 8.47 8.67
N ARG A 22 4.52 9.28 9.72
CA ARG A 22 3.94 8.89 11.03
C ARG A 22 2.58 9.50 11.31
N SER A 23 1.96 10.13 10.31
CA SER A 23 0.64 10.73 10.48
C SER A 23 -0.45 9.71 10.67
N ARG A 24 -1.52 10.13 11.35
CA ARG A 24 -2.67 9.29 11.69
C ARG A 24 -3.30 8.63 10.46
N GLU A 25 -3.39 9.34 9.33
CA GLU A 25 -3.93 8.77 8.09
C GLU A 25 -3.09 7.61 7.55
N VAL A 26 -1.75 7.74 7.57
CA VAL A 26 -0.85 6.65 7.13
C VAL A 26 -1.02 5.44 8.05
N GLN A 27 -1.18 5.67 9.35
CA GLN A 27 -1.45 4.60 10.31
C GLN A 27 -2.82 3.95 10.09
N GLU A 28 -3.84 4.71 9.71
CA GLU A 28 -5.16 4.16 9.36
C GLU A 28 -5.13 3.33 8.07
N GLU A 29 -4.45 3.81 7.01
CA GLU A 29 -4.21 3.02 5.80
C GLU A 29 -3.40 1.76 6.11
N ARG A 30 -2.36 1.86 6.96
CA ARG A 30 -1.58 0.70 7.42
C ARG A 30 -2.45 -0.30 8.18
N ARG A 31 -3.32 0.18 9.08
CA ARG A 31 -4.25 -0.67 9.83
C ARG A 31 -5.26 -1.34 8.90
N SER A 32 -5.80 -0.60 7.92
CA SER A 32 -6.70 -1.17 6.90
C SER A 32 -6.01 -2.27 6.09
N CYS A 33 -4.76 -2.02 5.67
CA CYS A 33 -3.92 -2.99 4.97
C CYS A 33 -3.66 -4.24 5.83
N PHE A 34 -3.30 -4.05 7.10
CA PHE A 34 -3.08 -5.15 8.03
C PHE A 34 -4.34 -5.97 8.29
N VAL A 35 -5.49 -5.31 8.46
CA VAL A 35 -6.79 -5.98 8.57
C VAL A 35 -7.10 -6.77 7.30
N ALA A 36 -6.84 -6.21 6.11
CA ALA A 36 -7.02 -6.93 4.87
C ALA A 36 -6.15 -8.20 4.80
N ILE A 37 -4.87 -8.09 5.16
CA ILE A 37 -3.93 -9.22 5.16
C ILE A 37 -4.38 -10.29 6.14
N THR A 38 -4.67 -9.91 7.39
CA THR A 38 -5.10 -10.86 8.43
C THR A 38 -6.48 -11.47 8.18
N ARG A 39 -7.31 -10.82 7.36
CA ARG A 39 -8.63 -11.31 6.94
C ARG A 39 -8.55 -12.25 5.73
N ALA A 40 -7.44 -12.28 5.01
CA ALA A 40 -7.19 -13.26 3.97
C ALA A 40 -6.87 -14.62 4.62
N ARG A 41 -7.81 -15.58 4.52
CA ARG A 41 -7.69 -16.91 5.15
C ARG A 41 -6.90 -17.92 4.32
N GLU A 42 -7.00 -17.84 2.99
CA GLU A 42 -6.41 -18.84 2.08
C GLU A 42 -5.40 -18.21 1.13
N THR A 43 -5.79 -17.16 0.41
CA THR A 43 -4.92 -16.50 -0.57
C THR A 43 -5.06 -14.99 -0.50
N LEU A 44 -3.91 -14.33 -0.43
CA LEU A 44 -3.78 -12.87 -0.58
C LEU A 44 -3.08 -12.59 -1.90
N THR A 45 -3.76 -11.86 -2.79
CA THR A 45 -3.20 -11.45 -4.06
C THR A 45 -2.91 -9.95 -4.01
N LEU A 46 -1.65 -9.60 -4.11
CA LEU A 46 -1.16 -8.22 -4.10
C LEU A 46 -0.80 -7.83 -5.53
N THR A 47 -1.35 -6.72 -6.01
CA THR A 47 -1.00 -6.21 -7.34
C THR A 47 -0.55 -4.76 -7.25
N ARG A 48 0.49 -4.44 -8.03
CA ARG A 48 0.99 -3.09 -8.23
C ARG A 48 1.10 -2.82 -9.72
N ALA A 49 0.81 -1.58 -10.12
CA ALA A 49 1.15 -1.14 -11.46
C ALA A 49 2.50 -0.42 -11.43
N ARG A 50 3.39 -0.78 -12.36
CA ARG A 50 4.73 -0.18 -12.47
C ARG A 50 4.68 1.24 -13.03
N LYS A 51 3.64 1.55 -13.82
CA LYS A 51 3.37 2.87 -14.40
C LYS A 51 1.91 3.26 -14.15
N TYR A 52 1.71 4.45 -13.61
CA TYR A 52 0.39 5.10 -13.50
C TYR A 52 0.41 6.37 -14.34
N ASN A 53 -0.55 6.51 -15.27
CA ASN A 53 -0.68 7.70 -16.13
C ASN A 53 0.63 8.09 -16.88
N GLY A 54 1.44 7.10 -17.26
CA GLY A 54 2.74 7.29 -17.92
C GLY A 54 3.94 7.48 -16.98
N TYR A 55 3.71 7.73 -15.68
CA TYR A 55 4.76 7.92 -14.69
C TYR A 55 5.10 6.62 -13.97
N SER A 56 6.39 6.29 -13.91
CA SER A 56 6.87 5.16 -13.12
C SER A 56 6.67 5.45 -11.63
N LYS A 57 5.89 4.62 -10.94
CA LYS A 57 5.68 4.75 -9.48
C LYS A 57 6.52 3.69 -8.77
N LYS A 58 7.12 4.07 -7.64
CA LYS A 58 7.85 3.13 -6.79
C LYS A 58 6.88 2.19 -6.07
N ALA A 59 7.42 1.09 -5.57
CA ALA A 59 6.76 0.20 -4.63
C ALA A 59 6.14 0.97 -3.45
N SER A 60 4.99 0.51 -2.97
CA SER A 60 4.51 0.96 -1.67
C SER A 60 5.52 0.61 -0.58
N GLN A 61 5.68 1.50 0.40
CA GLN A 61 6.52 1.27 1.58
C GLN A 61 6.04 0.03 2.35
N PHE A 62 4.74 -0.26 2.30
CA PHE A 62 4.14 -1.42 2.96
C PHE A 62 4.60 -2.75 2.36
N LEU A 63 4.93 -2.81 1.06
CA LEU A 63 5.47 -4.03 0.45
C LEU A 63 6.89 -4.32 0.96
N ALA A 64 7.73 -3.28 1.05
CA ALA A 64 9.06 -3.38 1.62
C ALA A 64 9.01 -3.73 3.11
N GLU A 65 8.09 -3.14 3.89
CA GLU A 65 7.89 -3.50 5.31
C GLU A 65 7.41 -4.96 5.50
N MET A 66 6.72 -5.53 4.51
CA MET A 66 6.31 -6.94 4.52
C MET A 66 7.39 -7.89 4.00
N GLY A 67 8.52 -7.37 3.50
CA GLY A 67 9.60 -8.18 2.90
C GLY A 67 9.24 -8.77 1.53
N LEU A 68 8.30 -8.15 0.82
CA LEU A 68 7.83 -8.61 -0.50
C LEU A 68 8.54 -7.92 -1.68
N GLU A 69 9.34 -6.88 -1.42
CA GLU A 69 10.24 -6.19 -2.37
C GLU A 69 11.59 -5.88 -1.75
#